data_AF-A0A953WDM9-F1
#
_entry.id   AF-A0A953WDM9-F1
#
_cell.length_a   1.000
_cell.length_b   1.000
_cell.length_c   1.000
_cell.angle_alpha   90.00
_cell.angle_beta   90.00
_cell.angle_gamma   90.00
#
_symmetry.space_group_name_H-M   'P 1'
#
loop_
_entity.id
_entity.type
_entity.pdbx_description
1 polymer ?
#
loop_
_entity_poly.entity_id
_entity_poly.type
_entity_poly.pdbx_seq_one_letter_code
_entity_poly.pdbx_strand_id
1 'polypeptide(L)'
;MAVGFSLLFWPKFEAFEGYVLLEGFSLENVREWETAPNSSRQLVESHINEICLDDWFRSEDWTPLLDARRVYLIHKLADAYRLKLARDFPDRKFVVAVFNGSQDDDSISLSFWQV
;
A
#
# COMPACT_ATOMS: atom_id res chain seq x y z
N MET A 1 2.48 -17.40 -13.37
CA MET A 1 2.32 -15.94 -13.37
C MET A 1 1.02 -15.47 -12.70
N ALA A 2 -0.15 -16.09 -12.95
CA ALA A 2 -1.42 -15.68 -12.32
C ALA A 2 -1.44 -15.70 -10.78
N VAL A 3 -0.82 -16.70 -10.14
CA VAL A 3 -0.76 -16.81 -8.67
C VAL A 3 0.03 -15.68 -8.01
N GLY A 4 1.04 -15.12 -8.70
CA GLY A 4 1.79 -13.97 -8.16
C GLY A 4 0.91 -12.73 -7.98
N PHE A 5 -0.02 -12.51 -8.92
CA PHE A 5 -0.96 -11.38 -8.84
C PHE A 5 -1.97 -11.52 -7.71
N SER A 6 -2.25 -12.73 -7.20
CA SER A 6 -3.18 -12.86 -6.07
C SER A 6 -2.65 -12.15 -4.83
N LEU A 7 -1.34 -12.03 -4.66
CA LEU A 7 -0.73 -11.28 -3.54
C LEU A 7 -0.91 -9.77 -3.69
N LEU A 8 -0.96 -9.26 -4.93
CA LEU A 8 -1.24 -7.85 -5.20
C LEU A 8 -2.73 -7.52 -5.00
N PHE A 9 -3.64 -8.34 -5.53
CA PHE A 9 -5.09 -8.06 -5.47
C PHE A 9 -5.74 -8.47 -4.15
N TRP A 10 -5.14 -9.43 -3.44
CA TRP A 10 -5.67 -9.97 -2.20
C TRP A 10 -4.52 -10.35 -1.26
N PRO A 11 -3.81 -9.34 -0.71
CA PRO A 11 -2.62 -9.57 0.11
C PRO A 11 -2.95 -10.37 1.38
N LYS A 12 -1.94 -10.63 2.20
CA LYS A 12 -2.17 -10.96 3.60
C LYS A 12 -1.73 -9.79 4.46
N PHE A 13 -2.42 -9.64 5.58
CA PHE A 13 -2.18 -8.60 6.55
C PHE A 13 -1.88 -9.26 7.89
N GLU A 14 -0.98 -8.67 8.66
CA GLU A 14 -0.53 -9.20 9.94
C GLU A 14 -0.75 -8.15 11.04
N ALA A 15 -1.34 -8.57 12.16
CA ALA A 15 -1.40 -7.74 13.34
C ALA A 15 -0.08 -7.85 14.11
N PHE A 16 0.62 -6.73 14.29
CA PHE A 16 1.92 -6.70 14.94
C PHE A 16 1.99 -5.50 15.90
N GLU A 17 2.18 -5.73 17.20
CA GLU A 17 2.35 -4.67 18.21
C GLU A 17 1.31 -3.52 18.16
N GLY A 18 0.07 -3.85 17.79
CA GLY A 18 -1.00 -2.88 17.59
C GLY A 18 -1.15 -2.42 16.13
N TYR A 19 -0.10 -2.46 15.32
CA TYR A 19 -0.18 -2.23 13.89
C TYR A 19 -0.98 -3.32 13.14
N VAL A 20 -1.43 -2.99 11.94
CA VAL A 20 -1.81 -3.93 10.89
C VAL A 20 -0.94 -3.61 9.69
N LEU A 21 -0.06 -4.56 9.36
CA LEU A 21 0.95 -4.39 8.32
C LEU A 21 0.77 -5.40 7.20
N LEU A 22 1.30 -5.12 6.01
CA LEU A 22 1.42 -6.11 4.94
C LEU A 22 2.32 -7.28 5.36
N GLU A 23 1.92 -8.52 5.03
CA GLU A 23 2.77 -9.71 5.23
C GLU A 23 4.12 -9.51 4.53
N GLY A 24 5.21 -9.81 5.23
CA GLY A 24 6.57 -9.62 4.71
C GLY A 24 7.18 -8.25 4.99
N PHE A 25 6.57 -7.43 5.87
CA PHE A 25 7.17 -6.18 6.33
C PHE A 25 8.55 -6.41 6.99
N SER A 26 9.42 -5.39 6.92
CA SER A 26 10.71 -5.40 7.62
C SER A 26 10.56 -4.78 9.00
N LEU A 27 10.85 -5.56 10.05
CA LEU A 27 10.86 -5.06 11.43
C LEU A 27 11.87 -3.91 11.61
N GLU A 28 13.03 -4.01 10.96
CA GLU A 28 14.04 -2.95 10.98
C GLU A 28 13.46 -1.64 10.44
N ASN A 29 12.77 -1.70 9.29
CA ASN A 29 12.12 -0.52 8.69
C ASN A 29 11.04 0.05 9.61
N VAL A 30 10.24 -0.80 10.28
CA VAL A 30 9.26 -0.34 11.28
C VAL A 30 9.94 0.43 12.40
N ARG A 31 11.03 -0.10 12.97
CA ARG A 31 11.76 0.55 14.07
C ARG A 31 12.41 1.86 13.64
N GLU A 32 12.94 1.93 12.42
CA GLU A 32 13.50 3.16 11.87
C GLU A 32 12.43 4.27 11.82
N TRP A 33 11.25 3.97 11.27
CA TRP A 33 10.15 4.94 11.18
C TRP A 33 9.55 5.31 12.54
N GLU A 34 9.56 4.41 13.51
CA GLU A 34 9.16 4.73 14.90
C GLU A 34 10.10 5.77 15.53
N THR A 35 11.38 5.81 15.15
CA THR A 35 12.35 6.77 15.68
C THR A 35 12.36 8.12 14.95
N ALA A 36 11.60 8.26 13.85
CA ALA A 36 11.55 9.49 13.07
C ALA A 36 10.94 10.66 13.87
N PRO A 37 11.41 11.91 13.67
CA PRO A 37 10.81 13.09 14.30
C PRO A 37 9.33 13.21 13.91
N ASN A 38 8.46 13.44 14.90
CA ASN A 38 6.99 13.48 14.73
C ASN A 38 6.37 12.16 14.24
N SER A 39 7.03 11.03 14.48
CA SER A 39 6.46 9.72 14.18
C SER A 39 5.14 9.52 14.93
N SER A 40 4.17 8.98 14.20
CA SER A 40 2.88 8.57 14.71
C SER A 40 2.57 7.18 14.15
N ARG A 41 1.69 6.44 14.84
CA ARG A 41 1.26 5.12 14.37
C ARG A 41 0.72 5.17 12.94
N GLN A 42 -0.08 6.18 12.63
CA GLN A 42 -0.64 6.37 11.29
C GLN A 42 0.45 6.59 10.26
N LEU A 43 1.48 7.39 10.59
CA LEU A 43 2.60 7.67 9.71
C LEU A 43 3.42 6.40 9.45
N VAL A 44 3.77 5.66 10.50
CA VAL A 44 4.50 4.39 10.39
C VAL A 44 3.72 3.41 9.51
N GLU A 45 2.43 3.18 9.79
CA GLU A 45 1.61 2.28 8.96
C GLU A 45 1.52 2.75 7.52
N SER A 46 1.29 4.05 7.29
CA SER A 46 1.18 4.60 5.95
C SER A 46 2.47 4.41 5.14
N HIS A 47 3.63 4.40 5.77
CA HIS A 47 4.89 4.18 5.07
C HIS A 47 5.17 2.70 4.85
N ILE A 48 5.04 1.89 5.90
CA ILE A 48 5.35 0.45 5.84
C ILE A 48 4.37 -0.30 4.92
N ASN A 49 3.13 0.17 4.81
CA ASN A 49 2.11 -0.42 3.96
C ASN A 49 2.04 0.15 2.54
N GLU A 50 2.99 1.02 2.16
CA GLU A 50 3.00 1.60 0.84
C GLU A 50 3.35 0.56 -0.23
N ILE A 51 2.56 0.55 -1.30
CA ILE A 51 2.79 -0.24 -2.50
C ILE A 51 2.85 0.73 -3.67
N CYS A 52 4.03 0.90 -4.25
CA CYS A 52 4.20 1.58 -5.53
C CYS A 52 3.92 0.60 -6.68
N LEU A 53 3.04 0.96 -7.62
CA LEU A 53 2.77 0.09 -8.77
C LEU A 53 4.00 -0.09 -9.67
N ASP A 54 4.91 0.88 -9.67
CA ASP A 54 6.10 0.83 -10.53
C ASP A 54 7.08 -0.26 -10.11
N ASP A 55 7.11 -0.64 -8.84
CA ASP A 55 7.92 -1.78 -8.37
C ASP A 55 7.43 -3.12 -8.94
N TRP A 56 6.16 -3.20 -9.32
CA TRP A 56 5.54 -4.42 -9.87
C TRP A 56 5.52 -4.46 -11.39
N PHE A 57 5.46 -3.29 -12.03
CA PHE A 57 5.22 -3.17 -13.46
C PHE A 57 6.31 -2.41 -14.23
N ARG A 58 7.55 -2.36 -13.72
CA ARG A 58 8.68 -1.69 -14.38
C ARG A 58 8.72 -1.96 -15.88
N SER A 59 8.46 -0.92 -16.66
CA SER A 59 8.61 -0.87 -18.12
C SER A 59 9.40 0.38 -18.46
N GLU A 60 10.29 0.34 -19.45
CA GLU A 60 10.98 1.54 -19.93
C GLU A 60 10.08 2.36 -20.89
N ASP A 61 9.02 1.74 -21.41
CA ASP A 61 8.13 2.32 -22.43
C ASP A 61 6.71 2.60 -21.89
N TRP A 62 6.58 3.57 -20.98
CA TRP A 62 5.27 4.02 -20.53
C TRP A 62 4.66 4.98 -21.54
N THR A 63 3.49 4.61 -22.06
CA THR A 63 2.68 5.47 -22.94
C THR A 63 1.46 5.99 -22.17
N PRO A 64 0.79 7.08 -22.61
CA PRO A 64 -0.37 7.63 -21.91
C PRO A 64 -1.53 6.62 -21.68
N LEU A 65 -1.65 5.61 -22.54
CA LEU A 65 -2.62 4.51 -22.39
C LEU A 65 -2.28 3.57 -21.21
N LEU A 66 -1.00 3.44 -20.85
CA LEU A 66 -0.58 2.72 -19.66
C LEU A 66 -0.85 3.52 -18.38
N ASP A 67 -0.78 4.85 -18.41
CA ASP A 67 -1.06 5.69 -17.23
C ASP A 67 -2.53 5.60 -16.81
N ALA A 68 -3.45 5.69 -17.76
CA ALA A 68 -4.87 5.49 -17.47
C ALA A 68 -5.15 4.08 -16.89
N ARG A 69 -4.40 3.06 -17.34
CA ARG A 69 -4.53 1.68 -16.83
C ARG A 69 -3.95 1.54 -15.42
N ARG A 70 -2.83 2.18 -15.10
CA ARG A 70 -2.26 2.23 -13.74
C ARG A 70 -3.24 2.85 -12.76
N VAL A 71 -3.76 4.03 -13.12
CA VAL A 71 -4.76 4.74 -12.31
C VAL A 71 -5.97 3.84 -12.10
N TYR A 72 -6.50 3.22 -13.15
CA TYR A 72 -7.62 2.30 -13.01
C TYR A 72 -7.29 1.12 -12.07
N LEU A 73 -6.13 0.48 -12.27
CA LEU A 73 -5.70 -0.67 -11.49
C LEU A 73 -5.55 -0.32 -10.01
N ILE A 74 -4.87 0.77 -9.66
CA ILE A 74 -4.61 1.11 -8.26
C ILE A 74 -5.90 1.42 -7.51
N HIS A 75 -6.88 2.02 -8.16
CA HIS A 75 -8.20 2.24 -7.55
C HIS A 75 -8.93 0.92 -7.30
N LYS A 76 -8.77 -0.08 -8.18
CA LYS A 76 -9.31 -1.44 -7.93
C LYS A 76 -8.58 -2.15 -6.79
N LEU A 77 -7.28 -1.94 -6.65
CA LEU A 77 -6.53 -2.45 -5.50
C LEU A 77 -7.00 -1.77 -4.21
N ALA A 78 -7.18 -0.44 -4.22
CA ALA A 78 -7.69 0.30 -3.07
C ALA A 78 -9.06 -0.23 -2.61
N ASP A 79 -9.98 -0.49 -3.54
CA ASP A 79 -11.29 -1.07 -3.22
C ASP A 79 -11.16 -2.47 -2.62
N ALA A 80 -10.32 -3.33 -3.20
CA ALA A 80 -10.07 -4.68 -2.69
C ALA A 80 -9.47 -4.63 -1.28
N TYR A 81 -8.51 -3.73 -1.02
CA TYR A 81 -7.85 -3.58 0.27
C TYR A 81 -8.83 -3.09 1.33
N ARG A 82 -9.70 -2.12 1.03
CA ARG A 82 -10.76 -1.66 1.94
C ARG A 82 -11.66 -2.82 2.37
N LEU A 83 -12.15 -3.59 1.40
CA LEU A 83 -13.02 -4.74 1.68
C LEU A 83 -12.32 -5.81 2.49
N LYS A 84 -11.08 -6.13 2.13
CA LYS A 84 -10.30 -7.15 2.80
C LYS A 84 -9.93 -6.74 4.24
N LEU A 85 -9.48 -5.51 4.47
CA LEU A 85 -9.17 -4.99 5.80
C LEU A 85 -10.40 -5.03 6.71
N ALA A 86 -11.56 -4.58 6.21
CA ALA A 86 -12.81 -4.64 6.97
C ALA A 86 -13.26 -6.08 7.28
N ARG A 87 -12.98 -7.03 6.37
CA ARG A 87 -13.29 -8.45 6.57
C ARG A 87 -12.37 -9.10 7.60
N ASP A 88 -11.07 -8.88 7.49
CA ASP A 88 -10.06 -9.57 8.29
C ASP A 88 -9.88 -8.91 9.68
N PHE A 89 -10.23 -7.62 9.82
CA PHE A 89 -10.16 -6.87 11.08
C PHE A 89 -11.44 -6.04 11.34
N PRO A 90 -12.59 -6.69 11.60
CA PRO A 90 -13.88 -6.01 11.71
C PRO A 90 -13.97 -5.00 12.87
N ASP A 91 -13.15 -5.17 13.91
CA ASP A 91 -13.14 -4.29 15.08
C ASP A 91 -12.23 -3.06 14.91
N ARG A 92 -11.61 -2.89 13.73
CA ARG A 92 -10.65 -1.81 13.44
C ARG A 92 -11.13 -0.98 12.25
N LYS A 93 -10.76 0.30 12.25
CA LYS A 93 -11.07 1.23 11.16
C LYS A 93 -9.79 1.59 10.42
N PHE A 94 -9.89 1.66 9.11
CA PHE A 94 -8.76 1.94 8.24
C PHE A 94 -9.09 3.04 7.24
N VAL A 95 -8.09 3.83 6.92
CA VAL A 95 -8.05 4.63 5.69
C VAL A 95 -7.22 3.87 4.68
N VAL A 96 -7.71 3.80 3.45
CA VAL A 96 -6.97 3.31 2.29
C VAL A 96 -6.93 4.43 1.27
N ALA A 97 -5.74 4.93 0.98
CA ALA A 97 -5.50 6.11 0.17
C ALA A 97 -4.59 5.80 -1.02
N VAL A 98 -4.90 6.45 -2.14
CA VAL A 98 -4.07 6.44 -3.33
C VAL A 98 -3.33 7.77 -3.37
N PHE A 99 -2.02 7.71 -3.61
CA PHE A 99 -1.16 8.87 -3.75
C PHE A 99 -0.64 8.92 -5.17
N ASN A 100 -0.62 10.13 -5.73
CA ASN A 100 0.13 10.41 -6.94
C ASN A 100 1.47 11.00 -6.53
N GLY A 101 2.52 10.68 -7.27
CA GLY A 101 3.82 11.28 -7.12
C GLY A 101 3.81 12.79 -7.40
N SER A 102 5.00 13.38 -7.27
CA SER A 102 5.20 14.81 -7.47
C SER A 102 5.11 15.22 -8.96
N GLN A 103 5.22 16.52 -9.27
CA GLN A 103 5.24 16.96 -10.68
C GLN A 103 6.36 16.33 -11.52
N ASP A 104 7.45 15.88 -10.88
CA ASP A 104 8.59 15.24 -11.53
C ASP A 104 8.59 13.70 -11.36
N ASP A 105 7.55 13.15 -10.73
CA ASP A 105 7.41 11.71 -10.47
C ASP A 105 5.99 11.24 -10.80
N ASP A 106 5.85 10.56 -11.93
CA ASP A 106 4.58 9.99 -12.39
C ASP A 106 4.18 8.70 -11.63
N SER A 107 4.88 8.37 -10.54
CA SER A 107 4.55 7.22 -9.71
C SER A 107 3.15 7.33 -9.13
N ILE A 108 2.55 6.17 -8.91
CA ILE A 108 1.27 6.07 -8.23
C ILE A 108 1.33 4.94 -7.21
N SER A 109 0.99 5.27 -5.97
CA SER A 109 1.10 4.36 -4.84
C SER A 109 -0.21 4.24 -4.07
N LEU A 110 -0.33 3.13 -3.36
CA LEU A 110 -1.44 2.79 -2.49
C LEU A 110 -0.87 2.58 -1.09
N SER A 111 -1.51 3.14 -0.08
CA SER A 111 -1.21 2.78 1.30
C SER A 111 -2.45 2.76 2.19
N PHE A 112 -2.30 2.22 3.39
CA PHE A 112 -3.35 2.18 4.40
C PHE A 112 -2.81 2.28 5.84
N TRP A 113 -3.65 2.79 6.73
CA TRP A 113 -3.36 2.95 8.16
C TRP A 113 -4.64 2.94 9.00
N GLN A 114 -4.50 2.67 10.31
CA GLN A 114 -5.59 2.68 11.27
C GLN A 114 -6.01 4.11 11.67
N VAL A 115 -7.30 4.31 11.96
CA VAL A 115 -7.87 5.59 12.45
C VAL A 115 -8.15 5.53 13.94
#